data_AF-A0A3D2MQB5-F1
#
_entry.id   AF-A0A3D2MQB5-F1
#
_cell.length_a   1.000
_cell.length_b   1.000
_cell.length_c   1.000
_cell.angle_alpha   90.00
_cell.angle_beta   90.00
_cell.angle_gamma   90.00
#
_symmetry.space_group_name_H-M   'P 1'
#
loop_
_entity.id
_entity.type
_entity.pdbx_description
1 polymer ?
#
loop_
_entity_poly.entity_id
_entity_poly.type
_entity_poly.pdbx_seq_one_letter_code
_entity_poly.pdbx_strand_id
1 'polypeptide(L)' 'MLRAYKYKLYPNKKQAEKLQWTLDRARELYNAALQERRDAYRMCRVSISYNQQAAQLPEIKE' A
#
# COMPACT_ATOMS: atom_id res chain seq x y z
N MET A 1 -11.30 30.82 0.13
CA MET A 1 -10.02 30.79 0.87
C MET A 1 -9.88 29.39 1.49
N LEU A 2 -8.95 28.57 0.99
CA LEU A 2 -8.68 27.25 1.56
C LEU A 2 -7.87 27.41 2.85
N ARG A 3 -8.41 26.96 3.99
CA ARG A 3 -7.71 26.92 5.27
C ARG A 3 -7.11 25.54 5.45
N ALA A 4 -5.79 25.47 5.65
CA ALA A 4 -5.10 24.24 6.01
C ALA A 4 -4.79 24.26 7.51
N TYR A 5 -5.10 23.17 8.21
CA TYR A 5 -4.86 23.02 9.64
C TYR A 5 -3.84 21.91 9.86
N LYS A 6 -2.81 22.20 10.66
CA LYS A 6 -1.79 21.24 11.07
C LYS A 6 -2.04 20.80 12.50
N TYR A 7 -2.40 19.54 12.68
CA TYR A 7 -2.60 18.95 14.00
C TYR A 7 -1.43 18.03 14.35
N LYS A 8 -0.94 18.12 15.59
CA LYS A 8 0.04 17.18 16.12
C LYS A 8 -0.69 15.98 16.71
N LEU A 9 -0.36 14.78 16.23
CA LEU A 9 -0.85 13.54 16.80
C LEU A 9 -0.05 13.18 18.05
N TYR A 10 -0.76 12.83 19.12
CA TYR A 10 -0.19 12.28 20.36
C TYR A 10 -0.76 10.88 20.59
N PRO A 11 -0.35 9.87 19.78
CA PRO A 11 -0.88 8.54 19.91
C PRO A 11 -0.37 7.87 21.19
N ASN A 12 -1.23 7.10 21.85
CA ASN A 12 -0.80 6.14 22.85
C ASN A 12 -0.08 4.95 22.19
N LYS A 13 0.54 4.08 23.00
CA LYS A 13 1.34 2.94 22.50
C LYS A 13 0.57 2.06 21.50
N LYS A 14 -0.67 1.68 21.82
CA LYS A 14 -1.52 0.85 20.94
C LYS A 14 -1.85 1.56 19.62
N GLN A 15 -2.09 2.87 19.67
CA GLN A 15 -2.33 3.67 18.46
C GLN A 15 -1.07 3.76 17.59
N ALA A 16 0.09 4.00 18.19
CA ALA A 16 1.37 4.07 17.47
C ALA A 16 1.68 2.74 16.77
N GLU A 17 1.52 1.61 17.47
CA GLU A 17 1.69 0.27 16.91
C GLU A 17 0.74 0.01 15.72
N LYS A 18 -0.54 0.39 15.84
CA LYS A 18 -1.51 0.22 14.74
C LYS A 18 -1.18 1.09 13.53
N LEU A 19 -0.74 2.33 13.76
CA LEU A 19 -0.31 3.23 12.68
C LEU A 19 0.92 2.68 11.97
N GLN A 20 1.91 2.21 12.73
CA GLN A 20 3.11 1.59 12.19
C GLN A 20 2.77 0.35 11.36
N TRP A 21 1.95 -0.55 11.91
CA TRP A 21 1.49 -1.75 11.20
C TRP A 21 0.77 -1.40 9.88
N THR A 22 -0.07 -0.36 9.89
CA THR A 22 -0.78 0.09 8.69
C THR A 22 0.20 0.63 7.65
N LEU A 23 1.18 1.42 8.08
CA LEU A 23 2.22 1.97 7.22
C LEU A 23 3.07 0.86 6.59
N ASP A 24 3.48 -0.12 7.39
CA ASP A 24 4.29 -1.24 6.92
C ASP A 24 3.52 -2.08 5.90
N ARG A 25 2.25 -2.39 6.17
CA ARG A 25 1.40 -3.13 5.23
C ARG A 25 1.21 -2.39 3.91
N ALA A 26 0.99 -1.07 3.96
CA ALA A 26 0.85 -0.25 2.75
C ALA A 26 2.16 -0.21 1.95
N ARG A 27 3.31 -0.09 2.62
CA ARG A 27 4.64 -0.11 1.99
C ARG A 27 4.92 -1.46 1.32
N GLU A 28 4.70 -2.56 2.04
CA GLU A 28 4.90 -3.91 1.52
C GLU A 28 4.02 -4.19 0.32
N LEU A 29 2.73 -3.88 0.41
CA LEU A 29 1.78 -4.06 -0.68
C LEU A 29 2.19 -3.26 -1.92
N TYR A 30 2.57 -1.99 -1.76
CA TYR A 30 3.01 -1.16 -2.88
C TYR A 30 4.26 -1.73 -3.55
N ASN A 31 5.25 -2.14 -2.75
CA ASN A 31 6.51 -2.69 -3.27
C ASN A 31 6.29 -4.01 -4.01
N ALA A 32 5.46 -4.91 -3.47
CA ALA A 32 5.09 -6.16 -4.12
C ALA A 32 4.37 -5.90 -5.45
N ALA A 33 3.39 -4.99 -5.47
CA ALA A 33 2.67 -4.62 -6.68
C ALA A 33 3.60 -3.96 -7.73
N LEU A 34 4.56 -3.14 -7.31
CA LEU A 34 5.55 -2.55 -8.21
C LEU A 34 6.46 -3.62 -8.80
N GLN A 35 6.90 -4.58 -7.99
CA GLN A 35 7.73 -5.69 -8.44
C GLN A 35 6.98 -6.55 -9.48
N GLU A 36 5.74 -6.93 -9.21
CA GLU A 36 4.90 -7.69 -10.14
C GLU A 36 4.79 -6.99 -11.51
N ARG A 37 4.50 -5.68 -11.54
CA ARG A 37 4.43 -4.91 -12.80
C ARG A 37 5.75 -4.93 -13.56
N ARG A 38 6.88 -4.80 -12.86
CA ARG A 38 8.22 -4.81 -13.47
C ARG A 38 8.54 -6.17 -14.06
N ASP A 39 8.27 -7.24 -13.31
CA ASP A 39 8.59 -8.60 -13.70
C ASP A 39 7.70 -9.07 -14.85
N ALA A 40 6.40 -8.76 -14.80
CA ALA A 40 5.45 -9.06 -15.88
C ALA A 40 5.85 -8.42 -17.21
N TYR A 41 6.29 -7.17 -17.20
CA TYR A 41 6.77 -6.51 -18.40
C TYR A 41 8.12 -7.06 -18.87
N ARG A 42 9.03 -7.35 -17.93
CA ARG A 42 10.36 -7.90 -18.25
C ARG A 42 10.28 -9.28 -18.87
N MET A 43 9.44 -10.16 -18.33
CA MET A 43 9.37 -11.57 -18.70
C MET A 43 8.41 -11.81 -19.85
N CYS A 44 7.24 -11.17 -19.83
CA CYS A 44 6.13 -11.48 -20.74
C CYS A 44 5.72 -10.30 -21.62
N ARG A 45 6.35 -9.13 -21.48
CA ARG A 45 5.98 -7.87 -22.18
C ARG A 45 4.52 -7.46 -21.96
N VAL A 46 3.94 -7.85 -20.83
CA VAL A 46 2.57 -7.49 -20.45
C VAL A 46 2.58 -6.37 -19.40
N SER A 47 1.60 -5.49 -19.49
CA SER A 47 1.36 -4.45 -18.49
C SER A 47 0.23 -4.88 -17.57
N ILE A 48 0.46 -4.83 -16.26
CA ILE A 48 -0.55 -5.14 -15.26
C ILE A 48 -1.19 -3.84 -14.76
N SER A 49 -2.51 -3.79 -14.82
CA SER A 49 -3.32 -2.67 -14.35
C SER A 49 -3.62 -2.76 -12.85
N TYR A 50 -3.95 -1.62 -12.23
CA TYR A 50 -4.37 -1.58 -10.84
C TYR A 50 -5.54 -2.54 -10.55
N ASN A 51 -6.55 -2.61 -11.42
CA ASN A 51 -7.72 -3.47 -11.21
C ASN A 51 -7.35 -4.95 -11.14
N GLN A 52 -6.36 -5.39 -11.91
CA GLN A 52 -5.86 -6.77 -11.86
C GLN A 52 -5.17 -7.06 -10.53
N GLN A 53 -4.31 -6.16 -10.05
CA GLN A 53 -3.63 -6.33 -8.75
C GLN A 53 -4.62 -6.24 -7.58
N ALA A 54 -5.60 -5.34 -7.67
CA ALA A 54 -6.64 -5.19 -6.65
C ALA A 54 -7.54 -6.44 -6.54
N ALA A 55 -7.78 -7.13 -7.67
CA ALA A 55 -8.55 -8.37 -7.69
C ALA A 55 -7.83 -9.55 -7.01
N GLN A 56 -6.51 -9.51 -6.86
CA GLN A 56 -5.72 -10.55 -6.16
C GLN A 56 -5.77 -10.39 -4.63
N LEU A 57 -6.05 -9.18 -4.13
CA LEU A 57 -5.98 -8.87 -2.69
C LEU A 57 -6.93 -9.69 -1.80
N PRO A 58 -8.18 -10.02 -2.19
CA PRO A 58 -9.07 -10.81 -1.36
C PRO A 58 -8.51 -12.17 -0.97
N GLU A 59 -7.69 -12.79 -1.82
CA GLU A 59 -7.09 -14.12 -1.59
C GLU A 59 -5.92 -14.09 -0.61
N ILE A 60 -5.31 -12.91 -0.42
CA ILE A 60 -4.07 -12.72 0.37
C ILE A 60 -4.37 -11.94 1.67
N LYS A 61 -5.64 -11.58 1.89
CA LYS A 61 -6.05 -10.79 3.05
C LYS A 61 -6.12 -11.65 4.31
N GLU A 62 -5.16 -11.45 5.21
CA GLU A 62 -5.20 -11.93 6.61
C GLU A 62 -5.79 -10.87 7.56
#